data_AF-A0A1H7XB02-F1
#
_entry.id   AF-A0A1H7XB02-F1
#
_cell.length_a   1.000
_cell.length_b   1.000
_cell.length_c   1.000
_cell.angle_alpha   90.00
_cell.angle_beta   90.00
_cell.angle_gamma   90.00
#
_symmetry.space_group_name_H-M   'P 1'
#
loop_
_entity.id
_entity.type
_entity.pdbx_description
1 polymer ?
#
loop_
_entity_poly.entity_id
_entity_poly.type
_entity_poly.pdbx_seq_one_letter_code
_entity_poly.pdbx_strand_id
1 'polypeptide(L)'
;MEGYRETDMCVRCGGKCCQLQPGHCLPSEFGSEEAVMDALNSGRYGVILLLDSDIRARVLRPHYKKRDQRVGCIFHQANGCELPWEDRPYGCRMLRPRERDGEHCKPEGISISEAARMWERSGYLPPMPYLGFE
;
A
#
# COMPACT_ATOMS: atom_id res chain seq x y z
N MET A 1 -3.21 14.17 -10.51
CA MET A 1 -2.72 14.78 -9.24
C MET A 1 -1.49 14.01 -8.81
N GLU A 2 -0.39 14.68 -8.49
CA GLU A 2 0.93 14.07 -8.25
C GLU A 2 1.11 13.49 -6.82
N GLY A 3 0.09 13.61 -5.95
CA GLY A 3 0.12 13.19 -4.54
C GLY A 3 0.70 14.25 -3.58
N TYR A 4 0.88 13.87 -2.32
CA TYR A 4 1.35 14.73 -1.23
C TYR A 4 2.74 14.33 -0.73
N ARG A 5 3.77 15.04 -1.19
CA ARG A 5 5.15 14.83 -0.73
C ARG A 5 5.29 15.06 0.78
N GLU A 6 6.34 14.49 1.36
CA GLU A 6 6.64 14.69 2.77
C GLU A 6 6.84 16.17 3.12
N THR A 7 6.38 16.53 4.30
CA THR A 7 6.55 17.87 4.90
C THR A 7 7.34 17.76 6.21
N ASP A 8 7.71 18.89 6.80
CA ASP A 8 8.32 18.93 8.15
C ASP A 8 7.46 18.21 9.19
N MET A 9 6.13 18.25 9.03
CA MET A 9 5.21 17.47 9.87
C MET A 9 5.45 15.96 9.71
N CYS A 10 5.70 15.47 8.51
CA CYS A 10 6.01 14.06 8.28
C CYS A 10 7.32 13.65 8.95
N VAL A 11 8.34 14.52 8.90
CA VAL A 11 9.62 14.31 9.60
C VAL A 11 9.40 14.20 11.10
N ARG A 12 8.71 15.17 11.71
CA ARG A 12 8.35 15.13 13.15
C ARG A 12 7.48 13.92 13.51
N CYS A 13 6.58 13.53 12.62
CA CYS A 13 5.70 12.38 12.80
C CYS A 13 6.48 11.06 12.84
N GLY A 14 7.62 10.95 12.15
CA GLY A 14 8.42 9.72 12.10
C GLY A 14 7.72 8.56 11.38
N GLY A 15 6.79 8.86 10.47
CA GLY A 15 6.13 7.82 9.66
C GLY A 15 5.11 6.96 10.40
N LYS A 16 4.40 7.48 11.41
CA LYS A 16 3.33 6.75 12.14
C LYS A 16 2.33 6.02 11.22
N CYS A 17 2.00 6.59 10.06
CA CYS A 17 1.16 5.90 9.07
C CYS A 17 1.77 4.56 8.62
N CYS A 18 3.05 4.55 8.26
CA CYS A 18 3.79 3.36 7.86
C CYS A 18 4.06 2.41 9.03
N GLN A 19 4.10 2.89 10.27
CA GLN A 19 4.23 2.03 11.46
C GLN A 19 2.93 1.27 11.75
N LEU A 20 1.79 1.81 11.37
CA LEU A 20 0.49 1.16 11.52
C LEU A 20 0.23 0.17 10.39
N GLN A 21 0.18 0.65 9.15
CA GLN A 21 -0.16 -0.20 8.00
C GLN A 21 0.49 0.26 6.69
N PRO A 22 0.82 -0.68 5.79
CA PRO A 22 1.19 -0.36 4.41
C PRO A 22 0.03 0.27 3.63
N GLY A 23 0.34 1.22 2.76
CA GLY A 23 -0.62 1.78 1.79
C GLY A 23 -0.93 0.80 0.65
N HIS A 24 -2.07 1.00 -0.03
CA HIS A 24 -2.47 0.17 -1.17
C HIS A 24 -1.83 0.64 -2.47
N CYS A 25 -1.63 -0.31 -3.39
CA CYS A 25 -1.21 -0.04 -4.75
C CYS A 25 -2.39 -0.03 -5.74
N LEU A 26 -2.17 0.54 -6.91
CA LEU A 26 -3.05 0.44 -8.08
C LEU A 26 -2.41 -0.44 -9.17
N PRO A 27 -3.21 -1.06 -10.06
CA PRO A 27 -2.69 -1.85 -11.18
C PRO A 27 -1.73 -1.08 -12.09
N SER A 28 -2.00 0.22 -12.29
CA SER A 28 -1.18 1.11 -13.12
C SER A 28 0.25 1.30 -12.61
N GLU A 29 0.53 0.95 -11.34
CA GLU A 29 1.88 1.01 -10.76
C GLU A 29 2.75 -0.20 -11.13
N PHE A 30 2.16 -1.24 -11.74
CA PHE A 30 2.86 -2.46 -12.16
C PHE A 30 2.83 -2.66 -13.68
N GLY A 31 1.72 -2.27 -14.32
CA GLY A 31 1.57 -2.28 -15.77
C GLY A 31 1.44 -3.66 -16.44
N SER A 32 1.67 -4.76 -15.71
CA SER A 32 1.52 -6.13 -16.23
C SER A 32 1.32 -7.16 -15.11
N GLU A 33 0.83 -8.34 -15.48
CA GLU A 33 0.75 -9.53 -14.60
C GLU A 33 2.15 -10.00 -14.17
N GLU A 34 3.13 -10.00 -15.08
CA GLU A 34 4.51 -10.40 -14.80
C GLU A 34 5.14 -9.54 -13.69
N ALA A 35 5.01 -8.22 -13.79
CA ALA A 35 5.51 -7.30 -12.76
C ALA A 35 4.83 -7.51 -11.39
N VAL A 36 3.54 -7.89 -11.37
CA VAL A 36 2.84 -8.24 -10.13
C VAL A 36 3.40 -9.54 -9.55
N MET A 37 3.61 -10.56 -10.38
CA MET A 37 4.20 -11.83 -9.96
C MET A 37 5.61 -11.64 -9.40
N ASP A 38 6.46 -10.83 -10.04
CA ASP A 38 7.79 -10.48 -9.53
C ASP A 38 7.72 -9.80 -8.16
N ALA A 39 6.80 -8.85 -8.01
CA ALA A 39 6.61 -8.16 -6.74
C ALA A 39 6.13 -9.10 -5.62
N LEU A 40 5.25 -10.04 -5.93
CA LEU A 40 4.82 -11.08 -4.99
C LEU A 40 5.97 -12.03 -4.64
N ASN A 41 6.72 -12.50 -5.63
CA ASN A 41 7.85 -13.41 -5.46
C ASN A 41 9.03 -12.79 -4.69
N SER A 42 9.17 -11.46 -4.73
CA SER A 42 10.14 -10.76 -3.89
C SER A 42 9.86 -10.88 -2.38
N GLY A 43 8.64 -11.30 -2.01
CA GLY A 43 8.16 -11.30 -0.62
C GLY A 43 7.96 -9.91 -0.03
N ARG A 44 8.08 -8.84 -0.84
CA ARG A 44 7.90 -7.46 -0.39
C ARG A 44 6.47 -6.96 -0.54
N TYR A 45 5.68 -7.61 -1.40
CA TYR A 45 4.27 -7.30 -1.62
C TYR A 45 3.40 -8.53 -1.40
N GLY A 46 2.15 -8.31 -1.02
CA GLY A 46 1.17 -9.37 -0.85
C GLY A 46 -0.21 -8.93 -1.32
N VAL A 47 -0.98 -9.90 -1.79
CA VAL A 47 -2.42 -9.71 -2.06
C VAL A 47 -3.17 -9.81 -0.74
N ILE A 48 -3.99 -8.81 -0.45
CA ILE A 48 -4.93 -8.84 0.67
C ILE A 48 -6.35 -9.01 0.20
N LEU A 49 -7.10 -9.83 0.93
CA LEU A 49 -8.54 -9.94 0.78
C LEU A 49 -9.19 -8.91 1.69
N LEU A 50 -9.89 -7.97 1.08
CA LEU A 50 -10.86 -7.11 1.77
C LEU A 50 -12.16 -7.89 1.80
N LEU A 51 -12.54 -8.29 3.01
CA LEU A 51 -13.77 -9.00 3.30
C LEU A 51 -14.63 -8.08 4.17
N ASP A 52 -15.76 -7.62 3.63
CA ASP A 52 -16.85 -7.07 4.40
C ASP A 52 -18.17 -7.75 4.00
N SER A 53 -19.30 -7.26 4.52
CA SER A 53 -20.63 -7.83 4.24
C SER A 53 -20.99 -7.87 2.75
N ASP A 54 -20.39 -7.00 1.94
CA ASP A 54 -20.78 -6.70 0.56
C ASP A 54 -19.62 -6.83 -0.44
N ILE A 55 -18.38 -6.97 0.04
CA ILE A 55 -17.16 -6.94 -0.76
C ILE A 55 -16.30 -8.16 -0.45
N ARG A 56 -15.98 -8.91 -1.52
CA ARG A 56 -14.83 -9.81 -1.61
C ARG A 56 -13.92 -9.27 -2.69
N ALA A 57 -12.94 -8.47 -2.32
CA ALA A 57 -12.07 -7.85 -3.32
C ALA A 57 -10.60 -7.92 -2.92
N ARG A 58 -9.75 -8.03 -3.93
CA ARG A 58 -8.30 -8.15 -3.74
C ARG A 58 -7.60 -6.84 -4.00
N VAL A 59 -6.60 -6.54 -3.17
CA VAL A 59 -5.72 -5.39 -3.35
C VAL A 59 -4.28 -5.84 -3.15
N LEU A 60 -3.39 -5.36 -4.01
CA LEU A 60 -1.95 -5.52 -3.80
C LEU A 60 -1.44 -4.39 -2.89
N ARG A 61 -0.59 -4.73 -1.93
CA ARG A 61 0.10 -3.75 -1.08
C ARG A 61 1.47 -4.27 -0.64
N PRO A 62 2.37 -3.42 -0.15
CA PRO A 62 3.55 -3.89 0.54
C PRO A 62 3.19 -4.79 1.72
N HIS A 63 4.07 -5.74 2.02
CA HIS A 63 3.93 -6.59 3.17
C HIS A 63 4.14 -5.83 4.47
N TYR A 64 3.61 -6.43 5.54
CA TYR A 64 3.91 -5.97 6.87
C TYR A 64 5.36 -6.29 7.25
N LYS A 65 6.00 -5.37 7.97
CA LYS A 65 7.32 -5.61 8.56
C LYS A 65 7.27 -6.74 9.58
N LYS A 66 6.22 -6.77 10.42
CA LYS A 66 5.91 -7.90 11.31
C LYS A 66 4.69 -8.64 10.77
N ARG A 67 4.92 -9.65 9.94
CA ARG A 67 3.86 -10.35 9.18
C ARG A 67 2.76 -10.94 10.08
N ASP A 68 3.15 -11.67 11.12
CA ASP A 68 2.20 -12.36 12.02
C ASP A 68 1.34 -11.38 12.82
N GLN A 69 1.91 -10.22 13.17
CA GLN A 69 1.22 -9.18 13.93
C GLN A 69 0.42 -8.23 13.04
N ARG A 70 0.64 -8.27 11.72
CA ARG A 70 0.06 -7.33 10.75
C ARG A 70 0.32 -5.87 11.12
N VAL A 71 1.56 -5.56 11.52
CA VAL A 71 1.98 -4.22 11.95
C VAL A 71 3.21 -3.77 11.18
N GLY A 72 3.21 -2.49 10.82
CA GLY A 72 4.32 -1.79 10.17
C GLY A 72 4.47 -2.14 8.70
N CYS A 73 4.96 -1.21 7.90
CA CYS A 73 5.28 -1.42 6.49
C CYS A 73 6.70 -1.95 6.36
N ILE A 74 6.91 -2.96 5.50
CA ILE A 74 8.24 -3.52 5.22
C ILE A 74 9.21 -2.45 4.74
N PHE A 75 8.73 -1.44 4.01
CA PHE A 75 9.53 -0.35 3.45
C PHE A 75 9.87 0.78 4.44
N HIS A 76 9.32 0.76 5.65
CA HIS A 76 9.63 1.78 6.65
C HIS A 76 10.98 1.52 7.29
N GLN A 77 11.88 2.49 7.33
CA GLN A 77 13.17 2.47 8.02
C GLN A 77 13.23 3.57 9.08
N ALA A 78 14.30 3.58 9.89
CA ALA A 78 14.48 4.58 10.95
C ALA A 78 14.48 6.02 10.43
N ASN A 79 14.92 6.23 9.18
CA ASN A 79 15.01 7.53 8.52
C ASN A 79 13.86 7.83 7.53
N GLY A 80 12.80 7.00 7.46
CA GLY A 80 11.66 7.25 6.58
C GLY A 80 11.21 6.04 5.78
N CYS A 81 10.75 6.24 4.56
CA CYS A 81 10.47 5.15 3.62
C CYS A 81 11.71 4.90 2.76
N GLU A 82 12.10 3.64 2.55
CA GLU A 82 13.22 3.33 1.66
C GLU A 82 12.90 3.54 0.17
N LEU A 83 11.61 3.57 -0.18
CA LEU A 83 11.19 3.81 -1.56
C LEU A 83 11.31 5.30 -1.92
N PRO A 84 11.85 5.64 -3.11
CA PRO A 84 11.75 6.98 -3.66
C PRO A 84 10.27 7.36 -3.83
N TRP A 85 9.97 8.66 -3.85
CA TRP A 85 8.60 9.16 -3.76
C TRP A 85 7.68 8.58 -4.85
N GLU A 86 8.16 8.55 -6.08
CA GLU A 86 7.48 8.06 -7.29
C GLU A 86 7.09 6.58 -7.21
N ASP A 87 7.88 5.76 -6.53
CA ASP A 87 7.67 4.31 -6.40
C ASP A 87 6.79 3.96 -5.20
N ARG A 88 6.41 4.94 -4.38
CA ARG A 88 5.56 4.67 -3.22
C ARG A 88 4.16 4.29 -3.68
N PRO A 89 3.54 3.31 -2.99
CA PRO A 89 2.17 2.92 -3.26
C PRO A 89 1.23 4.12 -3.33
N TYR A 90 0.28 4.09 -4.25
CA TYR A 90 -0.71 5.14 -4.43
C TYR A 90 -1.35 5.61 -3.12
N GLY A 91 -1.75 4.69 -2.24
CA GLY A 91 -2.34 5.02 -0.96
C GLY A 91 -1.41 5.80 -0.02
N CYS A 92 -0.10 5.59 -0.13
CA CYS A 92 0.90 6.41 0.57
C CYS A 92 0.98 7.80 -0.06
N ARG A 93 0.97 7.89 -1.40
CA ARG A 93 1.10 9.15 -2.12
C ARG A 93 -0.11 10.06 -1.96
N MET A 94 -1.30 9.49 -1.77
CA MET A 94 -2.54 10.23 -1.64
C MET A 94 -2.98 10.46 -0.19
N LEU A 95 -2.09 10.23 0.78
CA LEU A 95 -2.35 10.52 2.18
C LEU A 95 -1.97 11.98 2.47
N ARG A 96 -2.96 12.88 2.51
CA ARG A 96 -2.73 14.28 2.85
C ARG A 96 -2.19 14.40 4.28
N PRO A 97 -0.98 14.98 4.47
CA PRO A 97 -0.43 15.20 5.80
C PRO A 97 -1.34 16.08 6.65
N ARG A 98 -1.40 15.79 7.94
CA ARG A 98 -2.02 16.68 8.92
C ARG A 98 -1.23 17.98 9.04
N GLU A 99 -1.86 19.03 9.55
CA GLU A 99 -1.22 20.34 9.74
C GLU A 99 -0.73 20.53 11.18
N ARG A 100 -1.36 19.87 12.16
CA ARG A 100 -1.03 20.01 13.59
C ARG A 100 -0.83 18.66 14.27
N ASP A 101 -0.13 18.65 15.41
CA ASP A 101 -0.09 17.45 16.25
C ASP A 101 -1.47 17.13 16.82
N GLY A 102 -1.74 15.84 17.02
CA GLY A 102 -3.03 15.33 17.49
C GLY A 102 -4.07 15.13 16.39
N GLU A 103 -3.88 15.71 15.21
CA GLU A 103 -4.74 15.47 14.04
C GLU A 103 -4.35 14.17 13.30
N HIS A 104 -5.22 13.74 12.38
CA HIS A 104 -4.97 12.59 11.50
C HIS A 104 -4.68 13.05 10.07
N CYS A 105 -3.75 12.37 9.41
CA CYS A 105 -3.60 12.49 7.97
C CYS A 105 -4.87 11.97 7.28
N LYS A 106 -5.25 12.57 6.15
CA LYS A 106 -6.52 12.27 5.47
C LYS A 106 -6.27 11.54 4.15
N PRO A 107 -6.82 10.34 3.94
CA PRO A 107 -6.73 9.69 2.63
C PRO A 107 -7.57 10.48 1.62
N GLU A 108 -7.02 10.73 0.45
CA GLU A 108 -7.71 11.37 -0.68
C GLU A 108 -7.57 10.53 -1.95
N GLY A 109 -8.36 10.83 -2.99
CA GLY A 109 -8.33 10.09 -4.25
C GLY A 109 -9.05 8.74 -4.19
N ILE A 110 -8.50 7.75 -4.92
CA ILE A 110 -9.09 6.42 -5.13
C ILE A 110 -9.13 5.67 -3.81
N SER A 111 -10.34 5.35 -3.37
CA SER A 111 -10.58 4.55 -2.18
C SER A 111 -10.02 3.14 -2.33
N ILE A 112 -9.77 2.46 -1.21
CA ILE A 112 -9.26 1.09 -1.24
C ILE A 112 -10.25 0.13 -1.93
N SER A 113 -11.56 0.33 -1.77
CA SER A 113 -12.60 -0.47 -2.43
C SER A 113 -12.62 -0.24 -3.94
N GLU A 114 -12.37 0.98 -4.39
CA GLU A 114 -12.25 1.29 -5.81
C GLU A 114 -10.96 0.73 -6.41
N ALA A 115 -9.83 0.84 -5.70
CA ALA A 115 -8.58 0.18 -6.07
C ALA A 115 -8.77 -1.33 -6.22
N ALA A 116 -9.53 -1.96 -5.34
CA ALA A 116 -9.84 -3.38 -5.42
C ALA A 116 -10.60 -3.74 -6.70
N ARG A 117 -11.61 -2.95 -7.08
CA ARG A 117 -12.31 -3.12 -8.38
C ARG A 117 -11.39 -2.90 -9.58
N MET A 118 -10.41 -2.00 -9.47
CA MET A 118 -9.41 -1.82 -10.51
C MET A 118 -8.53 -3.07 -10.65
N TRP A 119 -8.09 -3.64 -9.54
CA TRP A 119 -7.33 -4.89 -9.53
C TRP A 119 -8.09 -6.05 -10.16
N GLU A 120 -9.35 -6.27 -9.77
CA GLU A 120 -10.18 -7.33 -10.38
C GLU A 120 -10.37 -7.14 -11.89
N ARG A 121 -10.52 -5.89 -12.36
CA ARG A 121 -10.67 -5.58 -13.79
C ARG A 121 -9.36 -5.65 -14.57
N SER A 122 -8.22 -5.47 -13.92
CA SER A 122 -6.91 -5.44 -14.58
C SER A 122 -6.50 -6.80 -15.15
N GLY A 123 -6.97 -7.90 -14.54
CA GLY A 123 -6.51 -9.25 -14.85
C GLY A 123 -5.10 -9.58 -14.36
N TYR A 124 -4.41 -8.67 -13.66
CA TYR A 124 -3.01 -8.86 -13.25
C TYR A 124 -2.85 -9.71 -11.97
N LEU A 125 -3.94 -9.93 -11.21
CA LEU A 125 -3.86 -10.70 -9.97
C LEU A 125 -3.92 -12.19 -10.26
N PRO A 126 -3.05 -13.00 -9.64
CA PRO A 126 -3.07 -14.44 -9.82
C PRO A 126 -4.39 -15.06 -9.31
N PRO A 127 -4.78 -16.25 -9.81
CA PRO A 127 -5.94 -16.97 -9.29
C PRO A 127 -5.79 -17.34 -7.81
N MET A 128 -6.90 -17.51 -7.11
CA MET A 128 -6.91 -17.99 -5.72
C MET A 128 -7.06 -19.51 -5.65
N PRO A 129 -6.43 -20.19 -4.67
CA PRO A 129 -5.50 -19.63 -3.69
C PRO A 129 -4.14 -19.32 -4.31
N TYR A 130 -3.63 -18.11 -4.10
CA TYR A 130 -2.22 -17.83 -4.35
C TYR A 130 -1.43 -18.39 -3.16
N LEU A 131 -0.82 -19.55 -3.34
CA LEU A 131 -0.08 -20.22 -2.28
C LEU A 131 1.33 -19.64 -2.07
N GLY A 132 1.78 -18.70 -2.92
CA GLY A 132 3.20 -18.36 -3.00
C GLY A 132 4.04 -19.62 -3.26
N PHE A 133 5.35 -19.47 -3.38
CA PHE A 133 6.25 -20.61 -3.36
C PHE A 133 7.05 -20.58 -2.06
N GLU A 134 7.25 -21.77 -1.48
CA GLU A 134 8.15 -22.02 -0.34
C GLU A 134 9.56 -21.47 -0.58
#